data_AF-A0A5Q4G5Q9-F1
#
_entry.id   AF-A0A5Q4G5Q9-F1
#
_cell.length_a   1.000
_cell.length_b   1.000
_cell.length_c   1.000
_cell.angle_alpha   90.00
_cell.angle_beta   90.00
_cell.angle_gamma   90.00
#
_symmetry.space_group_name_H-M   'P 1'
#
loop_
_entity.id
_entity.type
_entity.pdbx_description
1 polymer ?
#
loop_
_entity_poly.entity_id
_entity_poly.type
_entity_poly.pdbx_seq_one_letter_code
_entity_poly.pdbx_strand_id
1 'polypeptide(L)'
;MVSRAIARVSGTCLAPHSAKVARRLGVSTQAPTEAVFYTTGRARSLKVGNTHVHFEHAPEPLVRNADSAAGLALLALHCLGRQHATTDVPRAREAA
;
A
#
# COMPACT_ATOMS: atom_id res chain seq x y z
N MET A 1 -1.26 2.61 -12.73
CA MET A 1 -0.74 3.23 -13.97
C MET A 1 -0.72 4.76 -13.97
N VAL A 2 -0.98 5.47 -12.86
CA VAL A 2 -0.58 6.90 -12.69
C VAL A 2 0.52 7.02 -11.66
N SER A 3 0.36 6.38 -10.49
CA SER A 3 1.40 6.24 -9.48
C SER A 3 2.72 5.71 -10.07
N ARG A 4 2.70 4.61 -10.82
CA ARG A 4 3.92 4.04 -11.43
C ARG A 4 4.65 5.01 -12.39
N ALA A 5 3.91 5.87 -13.09
CA ALA A 5 4.51 6.90 -13.93
C ALA A 5 5.15 8.01 -13.07
N ILE A 6 4.46 8.45 -12.01
CA ILE A 6 4.97 9.43 -11.05
C ILE A 6 6.23 8.91 -10.35
N ALA A 7 6.26 7.65 -9.91
CA ALA A 7 7.43 6.99 -9.32
C ALA A 7 8.64 7.06 -10.27
N ARG A 8 8.45 6.71 -11.54
CA ARG A 8 9.51 6.73 -12.56
C ARG A 8 10.08 8.13 -12.79
N VAL A 9 9.21 9.14 -12.91
CA VAL A 9 9.63 10.53 -13.17
C VAL A 9 10.33 11.12 -11.96
N SER A 10 9.88 10.81 -10.74
CA SER A 10 10.44 11.37 -9.51
C SER A 10 11.59 10.57 -8.91
N GLY A 11 11.89 9.38 -9.42
CA GLY A 11 12.93 8.50 -8.88
C GLY A 11 12.61 7.94 -7.48
N THR A 12 11.34 7.96 -7.06
CA THR A 12 10.90 7.52 -5.73
C THR A 12 10.12 6.21 -5.79
N CYS A 13 10.16 5.41 -4.74
CA CYS A 13 9.27 4.25 -4.61
C CYS A 13 7.87 4.71 -4.21
N LEU A 14 6.83 4.06 -4.75
CA LEU A 14 5.43 4.31 -4.40
C LEU A 14 4.71 3.01 -4.08
N ALA A 15 3.82 3.05 -3.08
CA ALA A 15 2.98 1.93 -2.70
C ALA A 15 1.52 2.37 -2.50
N PRO A 16 0.53 1.50 -2.75
CA PRO A 16 -0.83 1.76 -2.31
C PRO A 16 -0.89 1.90 -0.78
N HIS A 17 -1.82 2.74 -0.29
CA HIS A 17 -2.05 2.86 1.15
C HIS A 17 -2.40 1.51 1.79
N SER A 18 -1.83 1.24 2.98
CA SER A 18 -1.94 -0.04 3.71
C SER A 18 -3.39 -0.51 3.88
N ALA A 19 -4.29 0.36 4.33
CA ALA A 19 -5.73 0.06 4.46
C ALA A 19 -6.39 -0.41 3.17
N LYS A 20 -6.04 0.18 2.02
CA LYS A 20 -6.55 -0.25 0.71
C LYS A 20 -6.10 -1.67 0.37
N VAL A 21 -4.85 -2.01 0.73
CA VAL A 21 -4.29 -3.34 0.51
C VAL A 21 -4.93 -4.36 1.45
N ALA A 22 -5.04 -4.05 2.74
CA ALA A 22 -5.67 -4.90 3.75
C ALA A 22 -7.12 -5.25 3.37
N ARG A 23 -7.89 -4.26 2.88
CA ARG A 23 -9.25 -4.49 2.36
C ARG A 23 -9.27 -5.37 1.12
N ARG A 24 -8.36 -5.14 0.17
CA ARG A 24 -8.27 -5.97 -1.04
C ARG A 24 -7.93 -7.42 -0.72
N LEU A 25 -7.12 -7.66 0.31
CA LEU A 25 -6.76 -9.01 0.78
C LEU A 25 -7.82 -9.63 1.72
N GLY A 26 -8.89 -8.90 2.05
CA GLY A 26 -9.97 -9.41 2.90
C GLY A 26 -9.64 -9.51 4.39
N VAL A 27 -8.51 -8.95 4.83
CA VAL A 27 -8.09 -8.98 6.25
C VAL A 27 -8.54 -7.74 7.04
N SER A 28 -9.10 -6.74 6.36
CA SER A 28 -9.77 -5.57 6.97
C SER A 28 -10.93 -5.12 6.09
N THR A 29 -11.86 -4.35 6.64
CA THR A 29 -12.94 -3.69 5.87
C THR A 29 -12.66 -2.20 5.63
N GLN A 30 -11.63 -1.65 6.26
CA GLN A 30 -11.30 -0.23 6.22
C GLN A 30 -10.84 0.19 4.82
N ALA A 31 -11.31 1.34 4.34
CA ALA A 31 -10.87 1.93 3.08
C ALA A 31 -10.53 3.41 3.27
N PRO A 32 -9.46 3.92 2.64
CA PRO A 32 -9.26 5.36 2.52
C PRO A 32 -10.43 5.98 1.75
N THR A 33 -10.89 7.15 2.20
CA THR A 33 -11.88 7.97 1.50
C THR A 33 -11.30 8.72 0.30
N GLU A 34 -9.98 8.86 0.25
CA GLU A 34 -9.25 9.62 -0.78
C GLU A 34 -8.20 8.75 -1.50
N ALA A 35 -7.69 9.26 -2.63
CA ALA A 35 -6.63 8.59 -3.39
C ALA A 35 -5.26 8.82 -2.73
N VAL A 36 -4.95 8.05 -1.69
CA VAL A 36 -3.70 8.12 -0.93
C VAL A 36 -2.71 7.03 -1.36
N PHE A 37 -1.42 7.40 -1.47
CA PHE A 37 -0.30 6.51 -1.73
C PHE A 37 0.86 6.80 -0.78
N TYR A 38 1.61 5.77 -0.41
CA TYR A 38 2.89 5.94 0.26
C TYR A 38 3.99 6.26 -0.75
N THR A 39 4.97 7.07 -0.32
CA THR A 39 6.16 7.44 -1.09
C THR A 39 7.41 7.45 -0.22
N THR A 40 8.56 7.09 -0.80
CA THR A 40 9.87 7.34 -0.14
C THR A 40 10.33 8.79 -0.28
N GLY A 41 9.69 9.57 -1.15
CA GLY A 41 9.97 10.99 -1.34
C GLY A 41 9.23 11.90 -0.36
N ARG A 42 9.21 13.20 -0.68
CA ARG A 42 8.50 14.22 0.10
C ARG A 42 6.98 14.02 0.02
N ALA A 43 6.31 14.13 1.16
CA ALA A 43 4.86 14.18 1.23
C ALA A 43 4.31 15.39 0.45
N ARG A 44 3.29 15.16 -0.38
CA ARG A 44 2.71 16.17 -1.28
C ARG A 44 1.33 15.74 -1.79
N SER A 45 0.56 16.69 -2.29
CA SER A 45 -0.70 16.42 -3.00
C SER A 45 -0.58 16.87 -4.44
N LEU A 46 -1.10 16.07 -5.38
CA LEU A 46 -1.12 16.37 -6.81
C LEU A 46 -2.54 16.26 -7.34
N LYS A 47 -3.00 17.27 -8.08
CA LYS A 47 -4.25 17.18 -8.83
C LYS A 47 -3.98 16.50 -10.18
N VAL A 48 -4.65 15.38 -10.43
CA VAL A 48 -4.62 14.65 -11.71
C VAL A 48 -6.03 14.65 -12.28
N GLY A 49 -6.26 15.48 -13.31
CA GLY A 49 -7.61 15.75 -13.81
C GLY A 49 -8.48 16.36 -12.71
N ASN A 50 -9.59 15.69 -12.36
CA ASN A 50 -10.48 16.11 -11.28
C ASN A 50 -10.23 15.41 -9.94
N THR A 51 -9.16 14.61 -9.83
CA THR A 51 -8.85 13.81 -8.65
C THR A 51 -7.64 14.38 -7.91
N HIS A 52 -7.77 14.52 -6.60
CA HIS A 52 -6.65 14.84 -5.71
C HIS A 52 -5.96 13.55 -5.27
N VAL A 53 -4.67 13.44 -5.54
CA VAL A 53 -3.83 12.30 -5.15
C VAL A 53 -2.88 12.75 -4.05
N HIS A 54 -3.00 12.12 -2.90
CA HIS A 54 -2.20 12.43 -1.72
C HIS A 54 -1.05 11.43 -1.62
N PHE A 55 0.16 11.95 -1.39
CA PHE A 55 1.36 11.17 -1.16
C PHE A 55 1.84 11.39 0.26
N GLU A 56 1.87 10.30 1.03
CA GLU A 56 2.37 10.28 2.40
C GLU A 56 3.76 9.67 2.42
N HIS A 57 4.66 10.28 3.20
CA HIS A 57 6.00 9.74 3.35
C HIS A 57 5.96 8.43 4.14
N ALA A 58 6.69 7.43 3.68
CA ALA A 58 6.85 6.14 4.34
C ALA A 58 8.30 5.63 4.19
N PRO A 59 8.79 4.87 5.18
CA PRO A 59 10.14 4.33 5.13
C PRO A 59 10.29 3.33 3.98
N GLU A 60 11.46 3.35 3.32
CA GLU A 60 11.73 2.53 2.14
C GLU A 60 11.42 1.03 2.30
N PRO A 61 11.75 0.35 3.43
CA PRO A 61 11.40 -1.05 3.61
C PRO A 61 9.91 -1.38 3.46
N LEU A 62 9.02 -0.44 3.76
CA LEU A 62 7.57 -0.62 3.62
C LEU A 62 7.09 -0.49 2.16
N VAL A 63 7.80 0.30 1.35
CA VAL A 63 7.35 0.74 0.02
C VAL A 63 8.07 -0.01 -1.11
N ARG A 64 9.35 -0.36 -0.91
CA ARG A 64 10.27 -0.87 -1.95
C ARG A 64 9.76 -2.11 -2.69
N ASN A 65 9.05 -2.99 -1.99
CA ASN A 65 8.59 -4.27 -2.53
C ASN A 65 7.08 -4.29 -2.85
N ALA A 66 6.41 -3.12 -2.90
CA ALA A 66 4.97 -3.04 -3.08
C ALA A 66 4.42 -3.54 -4.43
N ASP A 67 5.32 -3.89 -5.37
CA ASP A 67 4.99 -4.55 -6.64
C ASP A 67 4.88 -6.09 -6.50
N SER A 68 5.26 -6.68 -5.35
CA SER A 68 5.21 -8.13 -5.12
C SER A 68 4.07 -8.53 -4.17
N ALA A 69 3.62 -9.79 -4.26
CA ALA A 69 2.62 -10.34 -3.34
C ALA A 69 3.07 -10.25 -1.86
N ALA A 70 4.35 -10.52 -1.60
CA ALA A 70 4.93 -10.41 -0.26
C ALA A 70 4.92 -8.96 0.25
N GLY A 71 5.26 -7.98 -0.59
CA GLY A 71 5.20 -6.57 -0.20
C GLY A 71 3.77 -6.08 0.07
N LEU A 72 2.80 -6.55 -0.73
CA LEU A 72 1.38 -6.27 -0.46
C LEU A 72 0.90 -6.92 0.85
N ALA A 73 1.34 -8.14 1.16
CA ALA A 73 1.04 -8.79 2.43
C ALA A 73 1.64 -8.00 3.61
N LEU A 74 2.89 -7.53 3.50
CA LEU A 74 3.52 -6.68 4.53
C LEU A 74 2.77 -5.36 4.72
N LEU A 75 2.31 -4.71 3.64
CA LEU A 75 1.48 -3.50 3.73
C LEU A 75 0.15 -3.75 4.43
N ALA A 76 -0.49 -4.90 4.18
CA ALA A 76 -1.72 -5.27 4.87
C ALA A 76 -1.48 -5.53 6.36
N LEU A 77 -0.42 -6.27 6.71
CA LEU A 77 -0.02 -6.48 8.10
C LEU A 77 0.33 -5.17 8.81
N HIS A 78 0.97 -4.23 8.11
CA HIS A 78 1.24 -2.90 8.63
C HIS A 78 -0.05 -2.14 8.99
N CYS A 79 -1.12 -2.28 8.20
CA CYS A 79 -2.43 -1.71 8.53
C CYS A 79 -3.03 -2.29 9.81
N LEU A 80 -2.90 -3.61 9.99
CA LEU A 80 -3.48 -4.33 11.13
C LEU A 80 -2.72 -4.05 12.44
N GLY A 81 -1.41 -3.80 12.33
CA GLY A 81 -0.55 -3.64 13.50
C GLY A 81 -0.27 -4.96 14.22
N ARG A 82 0.70 -4.95 15.14
CA ARG A 82 1.22 -6.18 15.77
C ARG A 82 0.19 -6.94 16.61
N GLN A 83 -0.79 -6.25 17.18
CA GLN A 83 -1.81 -6.86 18.04
C GLN A 83 -2.78 -7.77 17.28
N HIS A 84 -2.87 -7.59 15.96
CA HIS A 84 -3.78 -8.34 15.10
C HIS A 84 -3.03 -9.29 14.14
N ALA A 85 -1.71 -9.45 14.33
CA ALA A 85 -0.88 -10.39 13.60
C ALA A 85 -0.66 -11.65 14.43
N THR A 86 -0.87 -12.82 13.82
CA THR A 86 -0.56 -14.12 14.42
C THR A 86 0.60 -14.76 13.66
N THR A 87 1.41 -15.57 14.36
CA THR A 87 2.42 -16.43 13.74
C THR A 87 1.81 -17.72 13.20
N ASP A 88 0.53 -17.97 13.50
CA ASP A 88 -0.19 -19.13 12.98
C ASP A 88 -0.37 -19.00 11.46
N VAL A 89 -0.02 -20.07 10.75
CA VAL A 89 -0.09 -20.12 9.30
C VAL A 89 -1.32 -20.95 8.94
N PRO A 90 -2.44 -20.33 8.52
CA PRO A 90 -3.61 -21.10 8.13
C PRO A 90 -3.24 -22.00 6.95
N ARG A 91 -3.72 -23.25 6.98
CA ARG A 91 -3.51 -24.19 5.87
C ARG A 91 -3.95 -23.52 4.57
N ALA A 92 -3.04 -23.44 3.61
CA ALA A 92 -3.35 -22.94 2.29
C ALA A 92 -4.54 -23.76 1.74
N ARG A 93 -5.65 -23.08 1.44
CA ARG A 93 -6.72 -23.71 0.69
C ARG A 93 -6.20 -23.88 -0.73
N GLU A 94 -6.10 -25.11 -1.20
CA GLU A 94 -5.83 -25.39 -2.61
C GLU A 94 -6.89 -24.66 -3.44
N ALA A 95 -6.42 -23.78 -4.32
CA ALA A 95 -7.27 -23.12 -5.30
C ALA A 95 -7.59 -24.16 -6.38
N ALA A 96 -8.87 -24.54 -6.47
CA ALA A 96 -9.42 -25.35 -7.53
C ALA A 96 -9.42 -24.60 -8.87
#